data_AF-A0A426GLX7-F1
#
_entry.id   AF-A0A426GLX7-F1
#
_cell.length_a   1.000
_cell.length_b   1.000
_cell.length_c   1.000
_cell.angle_alpha   90.00
_cell.angle_beta   90.00
_cell.angle_gamma   90.00
#
_symmetry.space_group_name_H-M   'P 1'
#
loop_
_entity.id
_entity.type
_entity.pdbx_description
1 polymer ?
#
loop_
_entity_poly.entity_id
_entity_poly.type
_entity_poly.pdbx_seq_one_letter_code
_entity_poly.pdbx_strand_id
1 'polypeptide(L)'
;MTRGLAVAKRLLTLHPWVLTVLLLGFNLAAGPVSWIAPPLAQTLNWLTVAVDMSWIWSIYTVSTAVVPERSRPAWEPWIFVVPSLVEMIAMIGKLSMNNSPAAFLFFAAFLFCIGRTAIALETADPSAAPTSMGKTLGTAALLFFSVVGVWWLRQRLLGVAARTPSV
;
A
#
# COMPACT_ATOMS: atom_id res chain seq x y z
N MET A 1 -13.69 -14.47 2.32
CA MET A 1 -13.18 -13.40 1.43
C MET A 1 -14.04 -12.13 1.43
N THR A 2 -15.36 -12.22 1.63
CA THR A 2 -16.31 -11.08 1.61
C THR A 2 -15.98 -9.93 2.59
N ARG A 3 -15.64 -10.24 3.85
CA ARG A 3 -15.29 -9.20 4.85
C ARG A 3 -14.05 -8.38 4.48
N GLY A 4 -13.00 -9.03 3.95
CA GLY A 4 -11.77 -8.36 3.55
C GLY A 4 -11.99 -7.37 2.41
N LEU A 5 -12.81 -7.74 1.42
CA LEU A 5 -13.17 -6.85 0.32
C LEU A 5 -13.97 -5.63 0.79
N ALA A 6 -14.91 -5.80 1.72
CA ALA A 6 -15.66 -4.70 2.30
C ALA A 6 -14.75 -3.70 3.03
N VAL A 7 -13.78 -4.19 3.80
CA VAL A 7 -12.78 -3.36 4.49
C VAL A 7 -11.90 -2.63 3.47
N ALA A 8 -11.38 -3.34 2.46
CA ALA A 8 -10.57 -2.76 1.39
C ALA A 8 -11.33 -1.65 0.65
N LYS A 9 -12.60 -1.88 0.29
CA LYS A 9 -13.44 -0.88 -0.38
C LYS A 9 -13.65 0.35 0.51
N ARG A 10 -13.93 0.17 1.81
CA ARG A 10 -14.04 1.28 2.76
C ARG A 10 -12.76 2.11 2.81
N LEU A 11 -11.60 1.47 3.04
CA LEU A 11 -10.30 2.14 3.08
C LEU A 11 -10.02 2.92 1.79
N LEU A 12 -10.29 2.32 0.64
CA LEU A 12 -10.07 2.95 -0.66
C LEU A 12 -10.98 4.16 -0.90
N THR A 13 -12.21 4.12 -0.39
CA THR A 13 -13.19 5.22 -0.53
C THR A 13 -13.01 6.35 0.48
N LEU A 14 -12.18 6.17 1.52
CA LEU A 14 -11.86 7.25 2.46
C LEU A 14 -11.31 8.47 1.71
N HIS A 15 -11.59 9.66 2.24
CA HIS A 15 -11.09 10.87 1.62
C HIS A 15 -9.55 10.90 1.66
N PRO A 16 -8.85 11.31 0.58
CA PRO A 16 -7.38 11.34 0.50
C PRO A 16 -6.67 12.06 1.66
N TRP A 17 -7.34 13.05 2.26
CA TRP A 17 -6.85 13.77 3.43
C TRP A 17 -6.56 12.84 4.62
N VAL A 18 -7.35 11.78 4.82
CA VAL A 18 -7.18 10.85 5.96
C VAL A 18 -5.82 10.16 5.88
N LEU A 19 -5.50 9.57 4.72
CA LEU A 19 -4.21 8.93 4.50
C LEU A 19 -3.07 9.95 4.57
N THR A 20 -3.27 11.13 3.97
CA THR A 20 -2.27 12.21 3.99
C THR A 20 -1.92 12.63 5.42
N VAL A 21 -2.94 12.86 6.27
CA VAL A 21 -2.76 13.28 7.67
C VAL A 21 -2.10 12.17 8.49
N LEU A 22 -2.46 10.90 8.28
CA LEU A 22 -1.83 9.79 9.01
C LEU A 22 -0.35 9.65 8.61
N LEU A 23 -0.05 9.60 7.31
CA LEU A 23 1.32 9.44 6.82
C LEU A 23 2.21 10.62 7.22
N LEU A 24 1.76 11.86 6.97
CA LEU A 24 2.54 13.04 7.34
C LEU A 24 2.59 13.23 8.85
N GLY A 25 1.48 13.01 9.57
CA GLY A 25 1.41 13.16 11.01
C GLY A 25 2.38 12.23 11.73
N PHE A 26 2.45 10.96 11.34
CA PHE A 26 3.40 10.01 11.93
C PHE A 26 4.85 10.36 11.59
N ASN A 27 5.17 10.68 10.33
CA ASN A 27 6.53 11.07 9.94
C ASN A 27 7.00 12.36 10.64
N LEU A 28 6.13 13.38 10.69
CA LEU A 28 6.46 14.67 11.31
C LEU A 28 6.56 14.55 12.83
N ALA A 29 5.76 13.69 13.47
CA ALA A 29 5.84 13.45 14.91
C ALA A 29 7.05 12.59 15.30
N ALA A 30 7.47 11.64 14.46
CA ALA A 30 8.57 10.73 14.77
C ALA A 30 9.88 11.47 15.04
N GLY A 31 10.17 12.56 14.33
CA GLY A 31 11.36 13.39 14.53
C GLY A 31 11.44 13.96 15.96
N PRO A 32 10.54 14.85 16.39
CA PRO A 32 10.50 15.37 17.75
C PRO A 32 10.42 14.28 18.82
N VAL A 33 9.61 13.25 18.60
CA VAL A 33 9.45 12.14 19.55
C VAL A 33 10.74 11.34 19.72
N SER A 34 11.58 11.23 18.68
CA SER A 34 12.84 10.47 18.77
C SER A 34 13.82 11.00 19.81
N TRP A 35 13.73 12.30 20.13
CA TRP A 35 14.56 12.94 21.15
C TRP A 35 14.12 12.63 22.59
N ILE A 36 12.85 12.29 22.79
CA ILE A 36 12.24 12.14 24.13
C ILE A 36 11.90 10.68 24.42
N ALA A 37 11.38 9.96 23.42
CA ALA A 37 10.94 8.58 23.50
C ALA A 37 11.31 7.81 22.21
N PRO A 38 12.57 7.39 22.06
CA PRO A 38 13.03 6.65 20.87
C PRO A 38 12.17 5.42 20.49
N PRO A 39 11.68 4.58 21.45
CA PRO A 39 10.80 3.46 21.11
C PRO A 39 9.46 3.89 20.50
N LEU A 40 8.92 5.03 20.93
CA LEU A 40 7.68 5.57 20.38
C LEU A 40 7.91 6.10 18.96
N ALA A 41 9.03 6.75 18.68
CA ALA A 41 9.39 7.18 17.33
C ALA A 41 9.51 5.99 16.35
N GLN A 42 10.12 4.88 16.79
CA GLN A 42 10.18 3.65 15.99
C GLN A 42 8.78 3.08 15.71
N THR A 43 7.89 3.13 16.70
CA THR A 43 6.49 2.71 16.55
C THR A 43 5.74 3.58 15.54
N LEU A 44 5.97 4.90 15.53
CA LEU A 44 5.35 5.82 14.56
C LEU A 44 5.85 5.56 13.12
N ASN A 45 7.14 5.26 12.95
CA ASN A 45 7.68 4.86 11.65
C ASN A 45 7.04 3.56 11.16
N TRP A 46 6.96 2.55 12.02
CA TRP A 46 6.28 1.29 11.72
C TRP A 46 4.80 1.50 11.34
N LEU A 47 4.08 2.35 12.09
CA LEU A 47 2.69 2.70 11.78
C LEU A 47 2.55 3.38 10.42
N THR A 48 3.52 4.20 10.02
CA THR A 48 3.55 4.83 8.69
C THR A 48 3.55 3.77 7.61
N VAL A 49 4.47 2.81 7.68
CA VAL A 49 4.56 1.70 6.72
C VAL A 49 3.32 0.82 6.76
N ALA A 50 2.78 0.53 7.94
CA ALA A 50 1.56 -0.27 8.07
C ALA A 50 0.34 0.41 7.42
N VAL A 51 0.20 1.73 7.59
CA VAL A 51 -0.85 2.52 6.93
C VAL A 51 -0.67 2.51 5.42
N ASP A 52 0.56 2.69 4.94
CA ASP A 52 0.85 2.70 3.51
C ASP A 52 0.57 1.33 2.86
N MET A 53 1.03 0.25 3.48
CA MET A 53 0.74 -1.12 3.06
C MET A 53 -0.75 -1.43 3.08
N SER A 54 -1.49 -0.95 4.07
CA SER A 54 -2.94 -1.13 4.15
C SER A 54 -3.65 -0.45 2.99
N TRP A 55 -3.18 0.74 2.59
CA TRP A 55 -3.72 1.45 1.43
C TRP A 55 -3.39 0.72 0.12
N ILE A 56 -2.13 0.32 -0.10
CA ILE A 56 -1.70 -0.41 -1.29
C ILE A 56 -2.45 -1.76 -1.40
N TRP A 57 -2.56 -2.50 -0.30
CA TRP A 57 -3.37 -3.73 -0.20
C TRP A 57 -4.83 -3.49 -0.58
N SER A 58 -5.42 -2.37 -0.14
CA SER A 58 -6.81 -2.05 -0.44
C SER A 58 -7.04 -1.84 -1.94
N ILE A 59 -6.11 -1.14 -2.62
CA ILE A 59 -6.14 -0.96 -4.07
C ILE A 59 -6.05 -2.31 -4.75
N TYR A 60 -5.05 -3.10 -4.40
CA TYR A 60 -4.87 -4.44 -4.97
C TYR A 60 -6.13 -5.29 -4.81
N THR A 61 -6.67 -5.37 -3.60
CA THR A 61 -7.84 -6.21 -3.30
C THR A 61 -9.06 -5.80 -4.10
N VAL A 62 -9.33 -4.50 -4.19
CA VAL A 62 -10.49 -3.96 -4.94
C VAL A 62 -10.28 -4.11 -6.44
N SER A 63 -9.13 -3.68 -6.98
CA SER A 63 -8.83 -3.78 -8.42
C SER A 63 -8.91 -5.22 -8.91
N THR A 64 -8.35 -6.14 -8.14
CA THR A 64 -8.37 -7.53 -8.54
C THR A 64 -9.78 -8.14 -8.40
N ALA A 65 -10.62 -7.71 -7.45
CA ALA A 65 -12.01 -8.19 -7.37
C ALA A 65 -12.88 -7.83 -8.60
N VAL A 66 -12.48 -6.81 -9.37
CA VAL A 66 -13.14 -6.43 -10.64
C VAL A 66 -12.78 -7.38 -11.79
N VAL A 67 -11.69 -8.15 -11.68
CA VAL A 67 -11.20 -9.07 -12.73
C VAL A 67 -11.33 -10.52 -12.23
N PRO A 68 -12.53 -11.13 -12.34
CA PRO A 68 -12.85 -12.42 -11.71
C PRO A 68 -12.15 -13.64 -12.34
N GLU A 69 -11.70 -13.57 -13.59
CA GLU A 69 -11.10 -14.73 -14.28
C GLU A 69 -9.65 -15.04 -13.86
N ARG A 70 -9.01 -14.17 -13.08
CA ARG A 70 -7.62 -14.36 -12.66
C ARG A 70 -7.53 -15.27 -11.43
N SER A 71 -7.31 -16.57 -11.66
CA SER A 71 -6.92 -17.52 -10.59
C SER A 71 -5.74 -16.95 -9.81
N ARG A 72 -5.92 -16.87 -8.48
CA ARG A 72 -4.95 -16.25 -7.57
C ARG A 72 -4.52 -17.24 -6.49
N PRO A 73 -3.21 -17.31 -6.21
CA PRO A 73 -2.75 -18.04 -5.04
C PRO A 73 -3.35 -17.44 -3.77
N ALA A 74 -3.83 -18.30 -2.87
CA ALA A 74 -4.42 -17.88 -1.60
C ALA A 74 -3.45 -17.09 -0.69
N TRP A 75 -2.15 -17.23 -0.92
CA TRP A 75 -1.10 -16.51 -0.19
C TRP A 75 -0.93 -15.05 -0.64
N GLU A 76 -1.33 -14.71 -1.87
CA GLU A 76 -0.97 -13.43 -2.50
C GLU A 76 -1.42 -12.18 -1.72
N PRO A 77 -2.63 -12.12 -1.11
CA PRO A 77 -3.01 -10.98 -0.28
C PRO A 77 -2.16 -10.80 0.99
N TRP A 78 -1.53 -11.87 1.49
CA TRP A 78 -0.74 -11.82 2.72
C TRP A 78 0.64 -11.20 2.52
N ILE A 79 1.13 -11.09 1.28
CA ILE A 79 2.43 -10.49 1.00
C ILE A 79 2.48 -9.01 1.38
N PHE A 80 1.33 -8.32 1.37
CA PHE A 80 1.24 -6.91 1.75
C PHE A 80 1.51 -6.65 3.23
N VAL A 81 1.41 -7.68 4.07
CA VAL A 81 1.76 -7.60 5.49
C VAL A 81 3.28 -7.70 5.70
N VAL A 82 4.01 -8.25 4.72
CA VAL A 82 5.44 -8.57 4.84
C VAL A 82 6.30 -7.32 5.09
N PRO A 83 6.18 -6.20 4.36
CA PRO A 83 7.01 -5.02 4.62
C PRO A 83 6.86 -4.50 6.06
N SER A 84 5.63 -4.42 6.56
CA SER A 84 5.35 -4.01 7.94
C SER A 84 5.88 -5.01 8.97
N LEU A 85 5.85 -6.31 8.69
CA LEU A 85 6.43 -7.34 9.56
C LEU A 85 7.96 -7.29 9.59
N VAL A 86 8.61 -7.08 8.43
CA VAL A 86 10.06 -6.94 8.35
C VAL A 86 10.51 -5.75 9.20
N GLU A 87 9.84 -4.61 9.10
CA GLU A 87 10.15 -3.44 9.92
C GLU A 87 9.87 -3.68 11.41
N MET A 88 8.75 -4.32 11.75
CA MET A 88 8.44 -4.67 13.14
C MET A 88 9.50 -5.61 13.75
N ILE A 89 9.93 -6.62 13.00
CA ILE A 89 10.98 -7.55 13.42
C ILE A 89 12.31 -6.82 13.56
N ALA A 90 12.63 -5.91 12.63
CA ALA A 90 13.84 -5.10 12.73
C ALA A 90 13.81 -4.19 13.97
N MET A 91 12.67 -3.59 14.29
CA MET A 91 12.46 -2.78 15.50
C MET A 91 12.66 -3.61 16.77
N ILE A 92 11.98 -4.75 16.91
CA ILE A 92 12.06 -5.62 18.10
C ILE A 92 13.46 -6.22 18.23
N GLY A 93 14.03 -6.69 17.12
CA GLY A 93 15.36 -7.29 17.04
C GLY A 93 16.51 -6.29 17.05
N LYS A 94 16.23 -4.98 17.11
CA LYS A 94 17.22 -3.89 17.02
C LYS A 94 18.14 -4.03 15.79
N LEU A 95 17.59 -4.52 14.69
CA LEU A 95 18.32 -4.65 13.42
C LEU A 95 18.39 -3.30 12.73
N SER A 96 19.55 -2.99 12.14
CA SER A 96 19.69 -1.79 11.31
C SER A 96 18.75 -1.88 10.11
N MET A 97 18.05 -0.78 9.80
CA MET A 97 17.32 -0.57 8.53
C MET A 97 18.10 0.31 7.55
N ASN A 98 19.37 0.61 7.85
CA ASN A 98 20.26 1.38 7.00
C ASN A 98 21.26 0.44 6.31
N ASN A 99 21.21 0.37 4.97
CA ASN A 99 22.12 -0.43 4.13
C ASN A 99 22.33 -1.86 4.65
N SER A 100 21.23 -2.53 5.02
CA SER A 100 21.26 -3.85 5.66
C SER A 100 20.44 -4.88 4.88
N PRO A 101 20.61 -6.18 5.18
CA PRO A 101 19.73 -7.23 4.65
C PRO A 101 18.25 -7.00 4.98
N ALA A 102 17.94 -6.47 6.17
CA ALA A 102 16.57 -6.15 6.56
C ALA A 102 15.97 -5.04 5.68
N ALA A 103 16.76 -3.99 5.40
CA ALA A 103 16.37 -2.92 4.49
C ALA A 103 16.15 -3.45 3.07
N PHE A 104 17.04 -4.31 2.58
CA PHE A 104 16.90 -4.93 1.27
C PHE A 104 15.62 -5.78 1.18
N LEU A 105 15.36 -6.64 2.16
CA LEU A 105 14.15 -7.46 2.22
C LEU A 105 12.88 -6.60 2.28
N PHE A 106 12.91 -5.52 3.07
CA PHE A 106 11.83 -4.55 3.13
C PHE A 106 11.56 -3.94 1.75
N PHE A 107 12.56 -3.34 1.12
CA PHE A 107 12.39 -2.68 -0.18
C PHE A 107 11.98 -3.66 -1.27
N ALA A 108 12.55 -4.87 -1.30
CA ALA A 108 12.17 -5.90 -2.25
C ALA A 108 10.69 -6.29 -2.10
N ALA A 109 10.22 -6.54 -0.88
CA ALA A 109 8.82 -6.85 -0.61
C ALA A 109 7.89 -5.67 -0.92
N PHE A 110 8.29 -4.46 -0.53
CA PHE A 110 7.55 -3.22 -0.76
C PHE A 110 7.37 -2.93 -2.26
N LEU A 111 8.46 -2.94 -3.03
CA LEU A 111 8.41 -2.73 -4.48
C LEU A 111 7.66 -3.85 -5.21
N PHE A 112 7.77 -5.09 -4.73
CA PHE A 112 6.96 -6.19 -5.25
C PHE A 112 5.46 -5.92 -5.05
N CYS A 113 5.04 -5.52 -3.84
CA CYS A 113 3.64 -5.16 -3.54
C CYS A 113 3.14 -4.02 -4.42
N ILE A 114 3.95 -2.97 -4.60
CA ILE A 114 3.65 -1.86 -5.51
C ILE A 114 3.48 -2.35 -6.95
N GLY A 115 4.40 -3.16 -7.46
CA GLY A 115 4.34 -3.68 -8.82
C GLY A 115 3.09 -4.52 -9.07
N ARG A 116 2.75 -5.43 -8.14
CA ARG A 116 1.52 -6.25 -8.22
C ARG A 116 0.26 -5.38 -8.20
N THR A 117 0.25 -4.35 -7.36
CA THR A 117 -0.87 -3.41 -7.23
C THR A 117 -1.04 -2.55 -8.49
N ALA A 118 0.05 -2.03 -9.04
CA ALA A 118 0.03 -1.27 -10.28
C ALA A 118 -0.52 -2.10 -11.44
N ILE A 119 -0.03 -3.33 -11.61
CA ILE A 119 -0.54 -4.26 -12.63
C ILE A 119 -2.04 -4.51 -12.41
N ALA A 120 -2.44 -4.83 -11.17
CA ALA A 120 -3.84 -5.08 -10.85
C ALA A 120 -4.74 -3.88 -11.19
N LEU A 121 -4.33 -2.67 -10.81
CA LEU A 121 -5.08 -1.45 -11.06
C LEU A 121 -5.19 -1.15 -12.56
N GLU A 122 -4.09 -1.32 -13.31
CA GLU A 122 -4.09 -1.12 -14.75
C GLU A 122 -4.95 -2.16 -15.49
N THR A 123 -4.96 -3.41 -15.03
CA THR A 123 -5.83 -4.45 -15.60
C THR A 123 -7.31 -4.26 -15.27
N ALA A 124 -7.63 -3.57 -14.18
CA ALA A 124 -9.00 -3.30 -13.74
C ALA A 124 -9.63 -2.08 -14.42
N ASP A 125 -8.89 -1.40 -15.30
CA ASP A 125 -9.29 -0.17 -15.96
C ASP A 125 -9.78 -0.45 -17.41
N PRO A 126 -11.11 -0.44 -17.66
CA PRO A 126 -11.69 -0.86 -18.94
C PRO A 126 -11.49 0.15 -20.08
N SER A 127 -11.11 1.39 -19.77
CA SER A 127 -10.81 2.44 -20.76
C SER A 127 -9.34 2.44 -21.20
N ALA A 128 -8.52 1.54 -20.67
CA ALA A 128 -7.11 1.48 -20.99
C ALA A 128 -6.90 0.73 -22.32
N ALA A 129 -6.22 1.38 -23.27
CA ALA A 129 -5.45 0.68 -24.30
C ALA A 129 -4.56 -0.41 -23.66
N PRO A 130 -4.14 -1.46 -24.40
CA PRO A 130 -3.30 -2.54 -23.87
C PRO A 130 -2.21 -1.98 -22.96
N THR A 131 -2.15 -2.49 -21.74
CA THR A 131 -1.35 -1.93 -20.65
C THR A 131 0.10 -1.81 -21.07
N SER A 132 0.56 -0.59 -21.38
CA SER A 132 1.96 -0.35 -21.71
C SER A 132 2.82 -0.44 -20.45
N MET A 133 4.07 -0.88 -20.61
CA MET A 133 5.02 -0.95 -19.49
C MET A 133 5.21 0.42 -18.84
N GLY A 134 5.23 1.50 -19.63
CA GLY A 134 5.33 2.88 -19.14
C GLY A 134 4.15 3.31 -18.28
N LYS A 135 2.92 2.92 -18.64
CA LYS A 135 1.72 3.23 -17.83
C LYS A 135 1.76 2.53 -16.48
N THR A 136 2.15 1.25 -16.47
CA THR A 136 2.30 0.46 -15.24
C THR A 136 3.38 1.05 -14.33
N LEU A 137 4.52 1.46 -14.91
CA LEU A 137 5.60 2.10 -14.17
C LEU A 137 5.18 3.45 -13.59
N GLY A 138 4.43 4.26 -14.35
CA GLY A 138 3.87 5.52 -13.85
C GLY A 138 2.92 5.33 -12.68
N THR A 139 2.05 4.32 -12.74
CA THR A 139 1.17 3.96 -11.63
C THR A 139 1.96 3.42 -10.44
N ALA A 140 2.98 2.60 -10.66
CA ALA A 140 3.88 2.14 -9.60
C ALA A 140 4.61 3.31 -8.91
N ALA A 141 5.07 4.30 -9.66
CA ALA A 141 5.68 5.51 -9.11
C ALA A 141 4.69 6.32 -8.26
N LEU A 142 3.44 6.47 -8.72
CA LEU A 142 2.40 7.14 -7.92
C LEU A 142 2.06 6.37 -6.63
N LEU A 143 2.07 5.03 -6.67
CA LEU A 143 1.90 4.20 -5.48
C LEU A 143 3.09 4.27 -4.53
N PHE A 144 4.31 4.42 -5.05
CA PHE A 144 5.52 4.64 -4.23
C PHE A 144 5.47 5.99 -3.50
N PHE A 145 4.97 7.02 -4.18
CA PHE A 145 4.73 8.34 -3.59
C PHE A 145 3.29 8.48 -3.08
N SER A 146 2.91 7.68 -2.09
CA SER A 146 1.53 7.46 -1.66
C SER A 146 0.71 8.71 -1.39
N VAL A 147 1.32 9.77 -0.85
CA VAL A 147 0.65 11.07 -0.67
C VAL A 147 0.25 11.67 -2.01
N VAL A 148 1.15 11.71 -2.99
CA VAL A 148 0.80 12.20 -4.34
C VAL A 148 -0.17 11.23 -5.03
N GLY A 149 0.08 9.93 -4.89
CA GLY A 149 -0.72 8.87 -5.48
C GLY A 149 -2.18 8.89 -5.04
N VAL A 150 -2.46 9.09 -3.75
CA VAL A 150 -3.84 9.07 -3.23
C VAL A 150 -4.70 10.20 -3.79
N TRP A 151 -4.09 11.35 -4.10
CA TRP A 151 -4.77 12.46 -4.76
C TRP A 151 -4.90 12.24 -6.26
N TRP A 152 -3.80 11.87 -6.93
CA TRP A 152 -3.77 11.73 -8.38
C TRP A 152 -4.63 10.56 -8.88
N LEU A 153 -4.55 9.41 -8.21
CA LEU A 153 -5.27 8.20 -8.60
C LEU A 153 -6.74 8.21 -8.14
N ARG A 154 -7.17 9.20 -7.36
CA ARG A 154 -8.47 9.20 -6.66
C ARG A 154 -9.64 8.81 -7.54
N GLN A 155 -9.81 9.49 -8.67
CA GLN A 155 -10.95 9.27 -9.57
C GLN A 155 -10.92 7.86 -10.18
N ARG A 156 -9.73 7.36 -10.53
CA ARG A 156 -9.54 5.99 -11.03
C ARG A 156 -9.90 4.96 -9.97
N LEU A 157 -9.42 5.15 -8.74
CA LEU A 157 -9.69 4.26 -7.62
C LEU A 157 -11.18 4.21 -7.27
N LEU A 158 -11.87 5.35 -7.27
CA LEU A 158 -13.32 5.38 -7.06
C LEU A 158 -14.09 4.70 -8.19
N GLY A 159 -13.68 4.90 -9.45
CA GLY A 159 -14.28 4.22 -10.60
C GLY A 159 -14.15 2.70 -10.51
N VAL A 160 -12.98 2.20 -10.11
CA VAL A 160 -12.74 0.76 -9.90
C VAL A 160 -13.58 0.24 -8.72
N ALA A 161 -13.63 0.97 -7.60
CA ALA A 161 -14.42 0.61 -6.43
C ALA A 161 -15.92 0.55 -6.71
N ALA A 162 -16.44 1.44 -7.56
CA ALA A 162 -17.85 1.46 -7.98
C ALA A 162 -18.22 0.22 -8.80
N ARG A 163 -17.32 -0.28 -9.65
CA ARG A 163 -17.50 -1.51 -10.45
C ARG A 163 -17.30 -2.80 -9.66
N THR A 164 -16.69 -2.72 -8.49
CA THR A 164 -16.42 -3.88 -7.65
C THR A 164 -17.74 -4.39 -7.06
N PRO A 165 -18.05 -5.71 -7.18
CA PRO A 165 -19.32 -6.27 -6.73
C PRO A 165 -19.63 -5.89 -5.28
N SER A 166 -20.89 -5.55 -5.03
CA SER A 166 -21.41 -5.33 -3.68
C SER A 166 -21.34 -6.64 -2.91
N VAL A 167 -20.65 -6.61 -1.76
CA VAL A 167 -20.64 -7.69 -0.77
C VAL A 167 -21.91 -7.64 0.05
#